data_AF-A0A8X9A4C7-F1
#
_entry.id   AF-A0A8X9A4C7-F1
#
_cell.length_a   1.000
_cell.length_b   1.000
_cell.length_c   1.000
_cell.angle_alpha   90.00
_cell.angle_beta   90.00
_cell.angle_gamma   90.00
#
_symmetry.space_group_name_H-M   'P 1'
#
loop_
_entity.id
_entity.type
_entity.pdbx_description
1 polymer ?
#
loop_
_entity_poly.entity_id
_entity_poly.type
_entity_poly.pdbx_seq_one_letter_code
_entity_poly.pdbx_strand_id
1 'polypeptide(L)'
;MKESELQQVFSLLEEVVGSGGERRPSETEVRTAIWEACGNWGALQLIVDLLNMKLMELEESSGTEESDAELLKKAEGGTSSNSSVPMSRNRWASIVYRQGQKELTPQIPTGGRACAAVSIE
;
A
#
# COMPACT_ATOMS: atom_id res chain seq x y z
N MET A 1 18.99 -3.31 -15.71
CA MET A 1 19.05 -1.88 -15.99
C MET A 1 19.80 -1.67 -17.29
N LYS A 2 19.22 -0.94 -18.23
CA LYS A 2 19.82 -0.60 -19.53
C LYS A 2 20.76 0.60 -19.37
N GLU A 3 21.66 0.79 -20.33
CA GLU A 3 22.60 1.92 -20.32
C GLU A 3 21.89 3.28 -20.26
N SER A 4 20.76 3.43 -20.95
CA SER A 4 19.96 4.65 -20.93
C SER A 4 19.37 4.96 -19.54
N GLU A 5 18.96 3.93 -18.81
CA GLU A 5 18.42 4.05 -17.45
C GLU A 5 19.53 4.44 -16.47
N LEU A 6 20.74 3.86 -16.62
CA LEU A 6 21.93 4.25 -15.86
C LEU A 6 22.29 5.73 -16.07
N GLN A 7 22.30 6.19 -17.31
CA GLN A 7 22.57 7.60 -17.63
C GLN A 7 21.53 8.54 -17.01
N GLN A 8 20.27 8.12 -17.01
CA GLN A 8 19.20 8.88 -16.35
C GLN A 8 19.38 8.94 -14.83
N VAL A 9 19.78 7.84 -14.18
CA VAL A 9 20.11 7.83 -12.74
C VAL A 9 21.25 8.81 -12.44
N PHE A 10 22.33 8.79 -13.22
CA PHE A 10 23.44 9.73 -13.01
C PHE A 10 23.03 11.19 -13.19
N SER A 11 22.22 11.49 -14.21
CA SER A 11 21.67 12.83 -14.44
C SER A 11 20.81 13.31 -13.26
N LEU A 12 19.91 12.45 -12.75
CA LEU A 12 19.08 12.75 -11.59
C LEU A 12 19.91 12.95 -10.31
N LEU A 13 20.96 12.15 -10.10
CA LEU A 13 21.85 12.31 -8.96
C LEU A 13 22.70 13.58 -9.05
N GLU A 14 23.14 13.96 -10.24
CA GLU A 14 23.85 15.22 -10.46
C GLU A 14 22.95 16.43 -10.21
N GLU A 15 21.68 16.37 -10.59
CA GLU A 15 20.68 17.40 -10.26
C GLU A 15 20.50 17.57 -8.74
N VAL A 16 20.39 16.46 -7.99
CA VAL A 16 20.12 16.47 -6.55
C VAL A 16 21.36 16.87 -5.73
N VAL A 17 22.54 16.40 -6.13
CA VAL A 17 23.80 16.64 -5.41
C VAL A 17 24.49 17.94 -5.82
N GLY A 18 24.14 18.47 -6.99
CA GLY A 18 24.80 19.61 -7.61
C GLY A 18 25.99 19.20 -8.47
N SER A 19 26.20 19.94 -9.56
CA SER A 19 27.36 19.78 -10.44
C SER A 19 28.63 20.17 -9.70
N GLY A 20 29.53 19.21 -9.44
CA GLY A 20 30.83 19.48 -8.81
C GLY A 20 31.32 18.44 -7.81
N GLY A 21 30.50 17.43 -7.45
CA GLY A 21 30.93 16.36 -6.55
C GLY A 21 31.19 16.82 -5.11
N GLU A 22 30.62 17.96 -4.70
CA GLU A 22 30.82 18.56 -3.37
C GLU A 22 30.29 17.67 -2.24
N ARG A 23 29.34 16.79 -2.55
CA ARG A 23 28.72 15.86 -1.59
C ARG A 23 28.51 14.50 -2.24
N ARG A 24 28.56 13.43 -1.43
CA ARG A 24 28.15 12.09 -1.85
C ARG A 24 26.63 11.95 -1.71
N PRO A 25 25.89 11.44 -2.71
CA PRO A 25 24.46 11.18 -2.58
C PRO A 25 24.20 10.17 -1.46
N SER A 26 23.13 10.42 -0.71
CA SER A 26 22.63 9.52 0.32
C SER A 26 21.94 8.30 -0.30
N GLU A 27 21.81 7.24 0.49
CA GLU A 27 21.19 6.00 0.02
C GLU A 27 19.74 6.20 -0.44
N THR A 28 18.98 7.08 0.23
CA THR A 28 17.61 7.41 -0.14
C THR A 28 17.55 8.14 -1.48
N GLU A 29 18.45 9.09 -1.73
CA GLU A 29 18.55 9.79 -3.03
C GLU A 29 18.91 8.82 -4.16
N VAL A 30 19.83 7.88 -3.92
CA VAL A 30 20.19 6.84 -4.89
C VAL A 30 19.00 5.93 -5.19
N ARG A 31 18.31 5.43 -4.16
CA ARG A 31 17.10 4.59 -4.34
C ARG A 31 16.00 5.34 -5.09
N THR A 32 15.81 6.63 -4.78
CA THR A 32 14.83 7.50 -5.45
C THR A 32 15.18 7.66 -6.93
N ALA A 33 16.44 7.97 -7.26
CA ALA A 33 16.88 8.14 -8.64
C ALA A 33 16.76 6.84 -9.45
N ILE A 34 17.10 5.69 -8.84
CA ILE A 34 16.90 4.37 -9.46
C ILE A 34 15.42 4.10 -9.72
N TRP A 35 14.55 4.37 -8.74
CA TRP A 35 13.11 4.19 -8.90
C TRP A 35 12.52 5.12 -9.99
N GLU A 36 12.97 6.37 -10.08
CA GLU A 36 12.49 7.31 -11.08
C GLU A 36 12.94 6.90 -12.51
N ALA A 37 14.16 6.40 -12.66
CA ALA A 37 14.69 5.99 -13.96
C ALA A 37 14.18 4.61 -14.42
N CYS A 38 14.00 3.67 -13.49
CA CYS A 38 13.69 2.27 -13.81
C CYS A 38 12.26 1.84 -13.42
N GLY A 39 11.58 2.62 -12.60
CA GLY A 39 10.27 2.28 -12.06
C GLY A 39 9.19 2.30 -13.13
N ASN A 40 8.42 1.22 -13.22
CA ASN A 40 7.27 1.18 -14.11
C ASN A 40 6.05 1.79 -13.41
N TRP A 41 5.96 3.12 -13.47
CA TRP A 41 4.84 3.87 -12.91
C TRP A 41 3.47 3.40 -13.45
N GLY A 42 3.40 3.07 -14.74
CA GLY A 42 2.17 2.59 -15.37
C GLY A 42 1.70 1.23 -14.84
N ALA A 43 2.62 0.29 -14.63
CA ALA A 43 2.29 -1.01 -14.04
C ALA A 43 1.89 -0.87 -12.56
N LEU A 44 2.58 -0.02 -11.80
CA LEU A 44 2.20 0.26 -10.41
C LEU A 44 0.81 0.90 -10.34
N GLN A 45 0.52 1.89 -11.17
CA GLN A 45 -0.79 2.53 -11.24
C GLN A 45 -1.88 1.50 -11.56
N LEU A 46 -1.64 0.62 -12.54
CA LEU A 46 -2.57 -0.46 -12.88
C LEU A 46 -2.83 -1.39 -11.68
N ILE A 47 -1.80 -1.74 -10.91
CA ILE A 47 -1.96 -2.56 -9.69
C ILE A 47 -2.84 -1.82 -8.67
N VAL A 48 -2.58 -0.53 -8.44
CA VAL A 48 -3.39 0.28 -7.51
C VAL A 48 -4.84 0.37 -7.96
N ASP A 49 -5.08 0.62 -9.25
CA ASP A 49 -6.43 0.70 -9.81
C ASP A 49 -7.18 -0.63 -9.65
N LEU A 50 -6.51 -1.77 -9.91
CA LEU A 50 -7.07 -3.09 -9.70
C LEU A 50 -7.40 -3.37 -8.23
N LEU A 51 -6.54 -2.95 -7.31
CA LEU A 51 -6.78 -3.10 -5.88
C LEU A 51 -7.94 -2.23 -5.40
N ASN A 52 -8.03 -0.99 -5.86
CA ASN A 52 -9.16 -0.10 -5.57
C ASN A 52 -10.49 -0.65 -6.13
N MET A 53 -10.47 -1.20 -7.34
CA MET A 53 -11.63 -1.87 -7.92
C MET A 53 -12.06 -3.07 -7.06
N LYS A 54 -11.10 -3.91 -6.64
CA LYS A 54 -11.38 -5.06 -5.77
C LYS A 54 -11.90 -4.65 -4.39
N LEU A 55 -11.38 -3.54 -3.85
CA LEU A 55 -11.85 -2.97 -2.60
C LEU A 55 -13.31 -2.50 -2.72
N MET A 56 -13.65 -1.80 -3.81
CA MET A 56 -15.03 -1.34 -4.07
C MET A 56 -16.02 -2.51 -4.19
N GLU A 57 -15.66 -3.57 -4.94
CA GLU A 57 -16.46 -4.80 -5.03
C GLU A 57 -16.67 -5.46 -3.65
N LEU A 58 -15.63 -5.43 -2.81
CA LEU A 58 -15.68 -6.00 -1.46
C LEU A 58 -16.58 -5.17 -0.55
N GLU A 59 -16.52 -3.84 -0.62
CA GLU A 59 -17.41 -2.95 0.14
C GLU A 59 -18.87 -3.09 -0.28
N GLU A 60 -19.15 -3.19 -1.58
CA GLU A 60 -20.51 -3.39 -2.10
C GLU A 60 -21.11 -4.72 -1.61
N SER A 61 -20.31 -5.78 -1.52
CA SER A 61 -20.77 -7.12 -1.13
C SER A 61 -20.78 -7.38 0.39
N SER A 62 -19.93 -6.71 1.16
CA SER A 62 -19.71 -7.02 2.59
C SER A 62 -19.94 -5.84 3.55
N GLY A 63 -20.22 -4.64 3.03
CA GLY A 63 -20.36 -3.42 3.80
C GLY A 63 -19.03 -2.70 4.02
N THR A 64 -19.02 -1.63 4.80
CA THR A 64 -17.83 -0.82 5.09
C THR A 64 -16.86 -1.51 6.05
N GLU A 65 -15.67 -0.93 6.26
CA GLU A 65 -14.73 -1.35 7.31
C GLU A 65 -15.39 -1.33 8.70
N GLU A 66 -16.17 -0.28 9.01
CA GLU A 66 -16.87 -0.12 10.29
C GLU A 66 -17.89 -1.25 10.55
N SER A 67 -18.62 -1.68 9.51
CA SER A 67 -19.53 -2.83 9.57
C SER A 67 -18.80 -4.11 10.00
N ASP A 68 -17.57 -4.30 9.52
CA ASP A 68 -16.75 -5.47 9.89
C ASP A 68 -16.23 -5.37 11.32
N ALA A 69 -15.81 -4.18 11.75
CA ALA A 69 -15.42 -3.93 13.13
C ALA A 69 -16.57 -4.20 14.11
N GLU A 70 -17.80 -3.80 13.78
CA GLU A 70 -19.00 -4.11 14.57
C GLU A 70 -19.27 -5.61 14.66
N LEU A 71 -19.12 -6.35 13.55
CA LEU A 71 -19.30 -7.80 13.52
C LEU A 71 -18.28 -8.53 14.38
N LEU A 72 -17.02 -8.08 14.40
CA LEU A 72 -15.98 -8.64 15.26
C LEU A 72 -16.24 -8.30 16.72
N LYS A 73 -16.57 -7.05 17.04
CA LYS A 73 -16.91 -6.62 18.40
C LYS A 73 -18.11 -7.39 18.97
N LYS A 74 -19.10 -7.69 18.13
CA LYS A 74 -20.26 -8.53 18.50
C LYS A 74 -19.88 -10.00 18.72
N ALA A 75 -18.84 -10.49 18.05
CA ALA A 75 -18.32 -11.83 18.27
C ALA A 75 -17.48 -11.94 19.56
N GLU A 76 -16.81 -10.85 19.95
CA GLU A 76 -16.02 -10.75 21.19
C GLU A 76 -16.88 -10.48 22.43
N GLY A 77 -17.94 -9.68 22.28
CA GLY A 77 -18.86 -9.30 23.35
C GLY A 77 -20.12 -10.17 23.39
N GLY A 78 -20.19 -11.09 24.35
CA GLY A 78 -21.43 -11.79 24.73
C GLY A 78 -22.45 -10.87 25.42
N THR A 79 -22.82 -9.74 24.80
CA THR A 79 -23.72 -8.77 25.42
C THR A 79 -25.16 -9.25 25.36
N SER A 80 -25.55 -10.00 26.40
CA SER A 80 -26.83 -9.95 27.12
C SER A 80 -28.16 -9.92 26.33
N SER A 81 -28.20 -10.51 25.14
CA SER A 81 -29.44 -10.86 24.43
C SER A 81 -29.41 -12.34 24.08
N ASN A 82 -30.43 -13.07 24.50
CA ASN A 82 -30.54 -14.54 24.52
C ASN A 82 -30.58 -15.24 23.13
N SER A 83 -29.82 -14.78 22.13
CA SER A 83 -29.86 -15.38 20.78
C SER A 83 -28.60 -15.28 19.91
N SER A 84 -27.44 -14.82 20.41
CA SER A 84 -26.23 -14.83 19.57
C SER A 84 -25.56 -16.21 19.56
N VAL A 85 -25.85 -16.99 18.52
CA VAL A 85 -25.05 -18.17 18.20
C VAL A 85 -23.59 -17.71 18.00
N PRO A 86 -22.61 -18.33 18.68
CA PRO A 86 -21.21 -17.95 18.52
C PRO A 86 -20.80 -18.12 17.06
N MET A 87 -20.07 -17.13 16.55
CA MET A 87 -19.62 -17.13 15.18
C MET A 87 -18.65 -18.28 14.92
N SER A 88 -18.78 -18.96 13.78
CA SER A 88 -17.80 -19.99 13.40
C SER A 88 -16.43 -19.36 13.16
N ARG A 89 -15.36 -20.09 13.47
CA ARG A 89 -13.97 -19.64 13.27
C ARG A 89 -13.70 -19.18 11.83
N ASN A 90 -14.26 -19.88 10.85
CA ASN A 90 -14.10 -19.54 9.44
C ASN A 90 -14.76 -18.20 9.12
N ARG A 91 -15.97 -17.96 9.64
CA ARG A 91 -16.66 -16.68 9.43
C ARG A 91 -15.90 -15.53 10.10
N TRP A 92 -15.40 -15.74 11.31
CA TRP A 92 -14.58 -14.74 12.00
C TRP A 92 -13.30 -14.42 11.21
N ALA A 93 -12.56 -15.45 10.79
CA ALA A 93 -11.35 -15.27 9.99
C ALA A 93 -11.61 -14.55 8.66
N SER A 94 -12.73 -14.82 7.99
CA SER A 94 -13.12 -14.11 6.77
C SER A 94 -13.45 -12.63 7.03
N ILE A 95 -13.98 -12.27 8.20
CA ILE A 95 -14.25 -10.87 8.56
C ILE A 95 -12.94 -10.13 8.82
N VAL A 96 -12.05 -10.72 9.62
CA VAL A 96 -10.71 -10.14 9.88
C VAL A 96 -9.94 -9.92 8.59
N TYR A 97 -9.96 -10.91 7.69
CA TYR A 97 -9.25 -10.82 6.41
C TYR A 97 -9.75 -9.64 5.57
N ARG A 98 -11.07 -9.51 5.38
CA ARG A 98 -11.62 -8.43 4.56
C ARG A 98 -11.49 -7.04 5.20
N GLN A 99 -11.57 -6.95 6.54
CA GLN A 99 -11.32 -5.69 7.24
C GLN A 99 -9.89 -5.22 6.99
N GLY A 100 -8.91 -6.12 7.12
CA GLY A 100 -7.52 -5.81 6.81
C GLY A 100 -7.31 -5.38 5.35
N GLN A 101 -8.04 -5.98 4.39
CA GLN A 101 -8.00 -5.52 3.01
C GLN A 101 -8.52 -4.08 2.85
N LYS A 102 -9.56 -3.70 3.60
CA LYS A 102 -10.14 -2.34 3.60
C LYS A 102 -9.24 -1.31 4.25
N GLU A 103 -8.58 -1.67 5.34
CA GLU A 103 -7.62 -0.80 6.02
C GLU A 103 -6.35 -0.58 5.19
N LEU A 104 -5.82 -1.63 4.54
CA LEU A 104 -4.49 -1.58 3.92
C LEU A 104 -4.49 -1.07 2.47
N THR A 105 -5.51 -1.40 1.68
CA THR A 105 -5.54 -1.02 0.26
C THR A 105 -5.44 0.49 0.03
N PRO A 106 -6.13 1.36 0.81
CA PRO A 106 -6.00 2.81 0.68
C PRO A 106 -4.62 3.36 1.07
N GLN A 107 -3.81 2.59 1.83
CA GLN A 107 -2.47 3.02 2.26
C GLN A 107 -1.40 2.80 1.18
N ILE A 108 -1.73 2.12 0.08
CA ILE A 108 -0.77 1.86 -0.99
C ILE A 108 -0.46 3.19 -1.70
N PRO A 109 0.81 3.64 -1.70
CA PRO A 109 1.15 4.96 -2.20
C PRO A 109 0.90 5.10 -3.70
N THR A 110 0.10 6.11 -4.05
CA THR A 110 -0.13 6.58 -5.41
C THR A 110 0.84 7.72 -5.73
N GLY A 111 2.11 7.39 -5.99
CA GLY A 111 3.03 8.35 -6.62
C GLY A 111 4.46 7.81 -6.72
N GLY A 112 5.17 8.14 -7.81
CA GLY A 112 6.59 7.81 -7.97
C GLY A 112 7.45 8.33 -6.81
N ARG A 113 7.16 9.57 -6.37
CA ARG A 113 7.81 10.20 -5.21
C ARG A 113 7.41 9.61 -3.85
N ALA A 114 6.21 9.06 -3.73
CA ALA A 114 5.73 8.47 -2.46
C ALA A 114 6.31 7.06 -2.24
N CYS A 115 6.53 6.28 -3.31
CA CYS A 115 7.18 4.97 -3.22
C CYS A 115 8.64 5.05 -2.78
N ALA A 116 9.36 6.10 -3.20
CA ALA A 116 10.74 6.33 -2.79
C ALA A 116 10.89 6.68 -1.30
N ALA A 117 9.82 7.16 -0.66
CA ALA A 117 9.78 7.48 0.77
C ALA A 117 9.45 6.28 1.67
N VAL A 118 9.08 5.12 1.12
CA VAL A 118 8.87 3.89 1.90
C VAL A 118 10.23 3.31 2.27
N SER A 119 10.85 3.90 3.29
CA SER A 119 11.89 3.24 4.06
C SER A 119 11.21 2.17 4.90
N ILE A 120 11.37 0.91 4.51
CA ILE A 120 11.20 -0.20 5.44
C ILE A 120 12.37 -0.06 6.42
N GLU A 121 12.09 0.47 7.62
CA GLU A 121 12.99 0.35 8.79
C GLU A 121 13.12 -1.12 9.22
#